data_AF-K1GQW6-F1
#
_entry.id   AF-K1GQW6-F1
#
_cell.length_a   1.000
_cell.length_b   1.000
_cell.length_c   1.000
_cell.angle_alpha   90.00
_cell.angle_beta   90.00
_cell.angle_gamma   90.00
#
_symmetry.space_group_name_H-M   'P 1'
#
loop_
_entity.id
_entity.type
_entity.pdbx_description
1 polymer ?
#
loop_
_entity_poly.entity_id
_entity_poly.type
_entity_poly.pdbx_seq_one_letter_code
_entity_poly.pdbx_strand_id
1 'polypeptide(L)' 'MLIGKDEYIIGKTSEIINEENLKKYFEIDTKIIEIEDKKQKIKSVVITDNLEE' A
#
# COMPACT_ATOMS: atom_id res chain seq x y z
N MET A 1 11.37 4.24 -0.41
CA MET A 1 11.93 2.95 -0.85
C MET A 1 10.98 1.87 -0.40
N LEU A 2 10.61 0.96 -1.28
CA LEU A 2 9.73 -0.17 -1.00
C LEU A 2 10.47 -1.44 -1.44
N ILE A 3 10.59 -2.39 -0.52
CA ILE A 3 11.31 -3.65 -0.71
C ILE A 3 10.25 -4.75 -0.76
N GLY A 4 10.08 -5.34 -1.94
CA GLY A 4 9.21 -6.49 -2.16
C GLY A 4 9.94 -7.80 -1.93
N LYS A 5 9.28 -8.89 -2.31
CA LYS A 5 9.81 -10.26 -2.18
C LYS A 5 11.03 -10.52 -3.08
N ASP A 6 10.94 -10.13 -4.35
CA ASP A 6 11.97 -10.40 -5.37
C ASP A 6 12.57 -9.13 -5.98
N GLU A 7 11.89 -7.99 -5.88
CA GLU A 7 12.29 -6.71 -6.47
C GLU A 7 12.16 -5.56 -5.44
N TYR A 8 12.78 -4.41 -5.71
CA TYR A 8 12.60 -3.18 -4.92
C TYR A 8 12.41 -1.95 -5.83
N ILE A 9 11.77 -0.92 -5.28
CA ILE A 9 11.57 0.36 -5.96
C ILE A 9 12.03 1.54 -5.09
N ILE A 10 12.74 2.46 -5.74
CA ILE A 10 13.16 3.75 -5.18
C ILE A 10 12.52 4.86 -6.01
N GLY A 11 11.81 5.77 -5.33
CA GLY A 11 11.10 6.88 -5.95
C GLY A 11 10.41 7.72 -4.88
N LYS A 12 9.63 8.74 -5.28
CA LYS A 12 8.87 9.53 -4.30
C LYS A 12 7.82 8.65 -3.63
N THR A 13 7.64 8.81 -2.33
CA THR A 13 6.66 8.03 -1.55
C THR A 13 5.26 8.07 -2.17
N SER A 14 4.82 9.25 -2.64
CA SER A 14 3.52 9.44 -3.30
C SER A 14 3.38 8.74 -4.65
N GLU A 15 4.50 8.40 -5.29
CA GLU A 15 4.53 7.70 -6.58
C GLU A 15 4.67 6.19 -6.36
N ILE A 16 5.42 5.75 -5.33
CA ILE A 16 5.72 4.33 -5.10
C ILE A 16 4.72 3.61 -4.19
N ILE A 17 4.07 4.30 -3.25
CA ILE A 17 3.03 3.70 -2.39
C ILE A 17 1.68 3.89 -3.06
N ASN A 18 1.31 2.93 -3.90
CA ASN A 18 0.02 2.85 -4.57
C ASN A 18 -0.40 1.37 -4.69
N GLU A 19 -1.67 1.10 -4.99
CA GLU A 19 -2.24 -0.25 -5.03
C GLU A 19 -1.56 -1.15 -6.07
N GLU A 20 -1.20 -0.61 -7.23
CA GLU A 20 -0.52 -1.35 -8.32
C GLU A 20 0.87 -1.84 -7.88
N ASN A 21 1.68 -0.96 -7.30
CA ASN A 21 2.99 -1.32 -6.79
C ASN A 21 2.89 -2.27 -5.59
N LEU A 22 1.92 -2.07 -4.70
CA LEU A 22 1.73 -2.99 -3.58
C LEU A 22 1.36 -4.40 -4.07
N LYS A 23 0.48 -4.52 -5.08
CA LYS A 23 0.17 -5.81 -5.72
C LYS A 23 1.39 -6.42 -6.40
N LYS A 24 2.14 -5.62 -7.18
CA LYS A 24 3.31 -6.12 -7.92
C LYS A 24 4.42 -6.63 -7.00
N TYR A 25 4.75 -5.88 -5.94
CA TYR A 25 5.94 -6.14 -5.12
C TYR A 25 5.68 -7.05 -3.91
N PHE A 26 4.44 -7.11 -3.44
CA PHE A 26 4.05 -7.92 -2.28
C PHE A 26 3.03 -9.02 -2.59
N GLU A 27 2.54 -9.11 -3.83
CA GLU A 27 1.52 -10.09 -4.28
C GLU A 27 0.16 -9.97 -3.57
N ILE A 28 -0.07 -8.89 -2.81
CA ILE A 28 -1.27 -8.66 -2.02
C ILE A 28 -2.25 -7.67 -2.68
N ASP A 29 -3.54 -7.96 -2.61
CA ASP A 29 -4.59 -6.99 -2.91
C ASP A 29 -4.72 -6.00 -1.76
N THR A 30 -4.73 -4.71 -2.09
CA THR A 30 -4.80 -3.64 -1.09
C THR A 30 -5.73 -2.52 -1.54
N LYS A 31 -6.28 -1.81 -0.56
CA LYS A 31 -6.90 -0.50 -0.74
C LYS A 31 -6.22 0.56 0.09
N ILE A 32 -5.97 1.72 -0.52
CA ILE A 32 -5.47 2.89 0.21
C ILE A 32 -6.66 3.77 0.59
N ILE A 33 -6.90 3.89 1.89
CA ILE A 33 -7.97 4.74 2.43
C ILE A 33 -7.38 5.94 3.16
N GLU A 34 -8.06 7.07 3.06
CA GLU A 34 -7.75 8.26 3.85
C GLU A 34 -8.76 8.40 4.98
N ILE A 35 -8.26 8.43 6.21
CA ILE A 35 -9.04 8.57 7.44
C ILE A 35 -8.71 9.95 8.01
N GLU A 36 -9.74 10.76 8.28
CA GLU A 36 -9.57 12.01 9.01
C GLU A 36 -9.60 11.73 10.51
N ASP A 37 -8.44 11.81 11.16
CA ASP A 37 -8.35 11.77 12.62
C ASP A 37 -8.07 13.17 13.16
N LYS A 38 -9.12 13.79 13.70
CA LYS A 38 -9.15 15.07 14.45
C LYS A 38 -8.48 16.27 13.76
N LYS A 39 -7.16 16.23 13.55
CA LYS A 39 -6.31 17.30 12.99
C LYS A 39 -5.36 16.81 11.89
N GLN A 40 -5.39 15.53 11.52
CA GLN A 40 -4.53 14.98 10.48
C GLN A 40 -5.26 14.00 9.57
N LYS A 41 -4.89 14.03 8.29
CA LYS A 41 -5.29 13.04 7.30
C LYS A 41 -4.31 11.87 7.39
N ILE A 42 -4.81 10.71 7.80
CA ILE A 42 -4.03 9.48 7.89
C ILE A 42 -4.33 8.64 6.65
N LYS A 43 -3.29 8.33 5.88
CA LYS A 43 -3.41 7.34 4.80
C LYS A 43 -3.06 5.97 5.34
N SER A 44 -4.00 5.04 5.22
CA SER A 44 -3.86 3.66 5.65
C SER A 44 -3.89 2.74 4.44
N VAL A 45 -3.02 1.73 4.44
CA VAL A 45 -3.06 0.62 3.48
C VAL A 45 -3.82 -0.53 4.15
N VAL A 46 -4.92 -0.95 3.56
CA VAL A 46 -5.74 -2.07 4.03
C VAL A 46 -5.51 -3.25 3.09
N ILE A 47 -5.09 -4.39 3.64
CA ILE A 47 -4.99 -5.64 2.88
C ILE A 47 -6.39 -6.19 2.66
N THR A 48 -6.72 -6.47 1.42
CA THR A 48 -8.03 -6.98 0.98
C THR A 48 -7.92 -8.31 0.25
N ASP A 49 -6.76 -8.98 0.30
CA ASP A 49 -6.69 -10.39 -0.04
C ASP A 49 -7.80 -11.10 0.72
N ASN A 50 -8.50 -12.01 0.02
CA ASN A 50 -9.53 -12.83 0.63
C ASN A 50 -9.00 -13.38 1.97
N LEU A 51 -9.52 -12.85 3.07
CA LEU A 51 -9.61 -13.58 4.31
C LEU A 51 -10.56 -14.72 3.99
N GLU A 52 -10.06 -15.77 3.31
CA GLU A 52 -10.82 -16.99 3.10
C GLU A 52 -11.25 -17.49 4.49
N GLU A 53 -12.56 -17.45 4.74
CA GLU A 53 -13.20 -18.15 5.86
C GLU A 53 -13.04 -19.67 5.71
#